data_AF-A0A0A8EL11-F1
#
_entry.id   AF-A0A0A8EL11-F1
#
_cell.length_a   1.000
_cell.length_b   1.000
_cell.length_c   1.000
_cell.angle_alpha   90.00
_cell.angle_beta   90.00
_cell.angle_gamma   90.00
#
_symmetry.space_group_name_H-M   'P 1'
#
loop_
_entity.id
_entity.type
_entity.pdbx_description
1 polymer ?
#
loop_
_entity_poly.entity_id
_entity_poly.type
_entity_poly.pdbx_seq_one_letter_code
_entity_poly.pdbx_strand_id
1 'polypeptide(L)'
;MVALSNVRFSKHNDDVRSTQDALIAAGFSIPQGATGVFDDQTRAAYAAWQRKLGFTDKQADGFPGCASLTKLGHQAGFEVACRHPGAIATDVVRFVKNTNVPKSEATAQGFAVTACEMTGAPPTWVTGVKNRANLLTLMFRESSFNANAVNTADVNAEGPVQVDGARFNCSRGYAQVTAETFAENHQEGTSEHIYDPVANISAAINYIWRRYGDISRVQQANPNRPPHPY
;
A
#
# COMPACT_ATOMS: atom_id res chain seq x y z
N MET A 1 16.28 -7.97 -11.97
CA MET A 1 14.96 -8.04 -11.31
C MET A 1 14.67 -6.67 -10.73
N VAL A 2 13.46 -6.15 -10.91
CA VAL A 2 13.03 -4.82 -10.44
C VAL A 2 12.03 -5.01 -9.30
N ALA A 3 12.28 -4.42 -8.12
CA ALA A 3 11.35 -4.52 -7.00
C ALA A 3 10.26 -3.44 -7.09
N LEU A 4 8.98 -3.85 -7.04
CA LEU A 4 7.87 -2.89 -7.06
C LEU A 4 7.95 -1.89 -5.88
N SER A 5 8.51 -2.32 -4.75
CA SER A 5 8.74 -1.45 -3.58
C SER A 5 9.71 -0.29 -3.86
N ASN A 6 10.59 -0.42 -4.86
CA ASN A 6 11.57 0.59 -5.22
C ASN A 6 11.09 1.55 -6.31
N VAL A 7 10.06 1.18 -7.07
CA VAL A 7 9.50 1.96 -8.18
C VAL A 7 8.28 2.76 -7.72
N ARG A 8 8.51 3.72 -6.83
CA ARG A 8 7.47 4.59 -6.23
C ARG A 8 7.84 6.06 -6.38
N PHE A 9 6.85 6.94 -6.42
CA PHE A 9 7.07 8.39 -6.53
C PHE A 9 8.07 8.89 -5.47
N SER A 10 8.94 9.83 -5.86
CA SER A 10 10.08 10.36 -5.11
C SER A 10 11.23 9.39 -4.83
N LYS A 11 11.14 8.09 -5.17
CA LYS A 11 12.28 7.18 -5.02
C LYS A 11 13.38 7.52 -6.05
N HIS A 12 14.63 7.38 -5.63
CA HIS A 12 15.81 7.50 -6.47
C HIS A 12 16.66 6.23 -6.35
N ASN A 13 16.73 5.41 -7.39
CA ASN A 13 17.48 4.15 -7.43
C ASN A 13 17.54 3.55 -8.85
N ASP A 14 18.25 2.44 -9.00
CA ASP A 14 18.44 1.75 -10.29
C ASP A 14 17.20 0.99 -10.78
N ASP A 15 16.28 0.60 -9.90
CA ASP A 15 15.01 -0.02 -10.29
C ASP A 15 14.10 1.00 -11.00
N VAL A 16 14.09 2.25 -10.51
CA VAL A 16 13.44 3.37 -11.19
C VAL A 16 14.12 3.66 -12.52
N ARG A 17 15.45 3.72 -12.56
CA ARG A 17 16.21 3.93 -13.81
C ARG A 17 15.86 2.87 -14.85
N SER A 18 15.92 1.60 -14.46
CA SER A 18 15.55 0.46 -15.31
C SER A 18 14.11 0.56 -15.83
N THR A 19 13.19 1.03 -14.98
CA THR A 19 11.79 1.27 -15.37
C THR A 19 11.69 2.42 -16.39
N GLN A 20 12.42 3.52 -16.19
CA GLN A 20 12.46 4.65 -17.11
C GLN A 20 13.05 4.25 -18.47
N ASP A 21 14.17 3.52 -18.47
CA ASP A 21 14.80 2.97 -19.68
C ASP A 21 13.81 2.11 -20.47
N ALA A 22 13.06 1.24 -19.77
CA ALA A 22 12.03 0.42 -20.37
C ALA A 22 10.85 1.22 -20.95
N LEU A 23 10.40 2.28 -20.27
CA LEU A 23 9.38 3.19 -20.80
C LEU A 23 9.88 3.89 -22.07
N ILE A 24 11.11 4.40 -22.05
CA ILE A 24 11.75 5.06 -23.20
C ILE A 24 11.87 4.09 -24.37
N ALA A 25 12.38 2.87 -24.14
CA ALA A 25 12.48 1.83 -25.15
C ALA A 25 11.11 1.39 -25.71
N ALA A 26 10.06 1.45 -24.89
CA ALA A 26 8.68 1.19 -25.31
C ALA A 26 8.03 2.36 -26.06
N GLY A 27 8.73 3.48 -26.25
CA GLY A 27 8.32 4.65 -27.03
C GLY A 27 7.67 5.77 -26.22
N PHE A 28 7.78 5.76 -24.89
CA PHE A 28 7.22 6.80 -24.02
C PHE A 28 8.26 7.86 -23.66
N SER A 29 7.92 9.13 -23.87
CA SER A 29 8.85 10.24 -23.64
C SER A 29 9.05 10.52 -22.15
N ILE A 30 10.31 10.55 -21.74
CA ILE A 30 10.78 11.11 -20.47
C ILE A 30 11.85 12.15 -20.84
N PRO A 31 11.54 13.46 -20.84
CA PRO A 31 12.41 14.49 -21.39
C PRO A 31 13.83 14.53 -20.82
N GLN A 32 14.01 14.20 -19.53
CA GLN A 32 15.33 14.16 -18.89
C GLN A 32 16.02 12.80 -19.00
N GLY A 33 15.42 11.83 -19.71
CA GLY A 33 15.91 10.45 -19.79
C GLY A 33 15.75 9.68 -18.49
N ALA A 34 16.47 8.56 -18.37
CA ALA A 34 16.44 7.70 -17.19
C ALA A 34 17.33 8.27 -16.06
N THR A 35 16.79 9.24 -15.33
CA THR A 35 17.46 9.91 -14.20
C THR A 35 17.63 9.02 -12.96
N GLY A 36 16.87 7.93 -12.88
CA GLY A 36 16.71 7.12 -11.68
C GLY A 36 15.76 7.70 -10.65
N VAL A 37 15.20 8.89 -10.87
CA VAL A 37 14.26 9.57 -9.94
C VAL A 37 12.83 9.41 -10.44
N PHE A 38 11.93 8.85 -9.61
CA PHE A 38 10.53 8.72 -9.98
C PHE A 38 9.79 10.03 -9.67
N ASP A 39 9.60 10.84 -10.69
CA ASP A 39 9.01 12.17 -10.61
C ASP A 39 7.79 12.30 -11.55
N ASP A 40 7.34 13.53 -11.80
CA ASP A 40 6.16 13.80 -12.62
C ASP A 40 6.32 13.38 -14.09
N GLN A 41 7.52 13.48 -14.67
CA GLN A 41 7.78 13.01 -16.05
C GLN A 41 7.75 11.48 -16.13
N THR A 42 8.30 10.80 -15.12
CA THR A 42 8.23 9.34 -15.01
C THR A 42 6.79 8.88 -14.85
N ARG A 43 6.03 9.55 -13.97
CA ARG A 43 4.59 9.31 -13.78
C ARG A 43 3.83 9.50 -15.09
N ALA A 44 4.08 10.59 -15.82
CA ALA A 44 3.40 10.86 -17.09
C ALA A 44 3.68 9.79 -18.15
N ALA A 45 4.95 9.38 -18.31
CA ALA A 45 5.32 8.29 -19.22
C ALA A 45 4.67 6.96 -18.82
N TYR A 46 4.67 6.64 -17.52
CA TYR A 46 4.03 5.44 -17.02
C TYR A 46 2.49 5.47 -17.20
N ALA A 47 1.87 6.65 -17.09
CA ALA A 47 0.44 6.83 -17.36
C ALA A 47 0.13 6.53 -18.84
N ALA A 48 0.97 6.99 -19.77
CA ALA A 48 0.84 6.65 -21.19
C ALA A 48 1.02 5.15 -21.44
N TRP A 49 1.96 4.50 -20.74
CA TRP A 49 2.11 3.04 -20.75
C TRP A 49 0.84 2.32 -20.27
N GLN A 50 0.27 2.73 -19.16
CA GLN A 50 -0.99 2.17 -18.66
C GLN A 50 -2.13 2.32 -19.69
N ARG A 51 -2.26 3.49 -20.35
CA ARG A 51 -3.25 3.68 -21.43
C ARG A 51 -3.03 2.71 -22.58
N LYS A 52 -1.78 2.46 -22.99
CA LYS A 52 -1.43 1.46 -24.02
C LYS A 52 -1.89 0.05 -23.65
N LEU A 53 -1.90 -0.28 -22.36
CA LEU A 53 -2.40 -1.55 -21.85
C LEU A 53 -3.93 -1.65 -21.75
N GLY A 54 -4.68 -0.61 -22.13
CA GLY A 54 -6.14 -0.56 -22.06
C GLY A 54 -6.71 -0.09 -20.72
N PHE A 55 -5.87 0.47 -19.83
CA PHE A 55 -6.34 1.06 -18.58
C PHE A 55 -7.06 2.38 -18.91
N THR A 56 -8.25 2.58 -18.34
CA THR A 56 -9.03 3.82 -18.55
C THR A 56 -8.38 5.01 -17.84
N ASP A 57 -8.77 6.25 -18.16
CA ASP A 57 -8.12 7.47 -17.62
C ASP A 57 -8.06 7.54 -16.08
N LYS A 58 -8.97 6.87 -15.38
CA LYS A 58 -8.95 6.78 -13.90
C LYS A 58 -7.95 5.75 -13.36
N GLN A 59 -7.53 4.80 -14.19
CA GLN A 59 -6.60 3.72 -13.86
C GLN A 59 -5.21 3.92 -14.50
N ALA A 60 -5.09 4.83 -15.47
CA ALA A 60 -3.86 5.21 -16.16
C ALA A 60 -3.31 6.55 -15.64
N ASP A 61 -2.94 6.60 -14.37
CA ASP A 61 -2.49 7.81 -13.67
C ASP A 61 -0.97 7.84 -13.40
N GLY A 62 -0.26 6.81 -13.83
CA GLY A 62 1.19 6.73 -13.77
C GLY A 62 1.78 6.15 -12.50
N PHE A 63 0.98 5.61 -11.58
CA PHE A 63 1.50 4.87 -10.43
C PHE A 63 1.67 3.38 -10.76
N PRO A 64 2.89 2.82 -10.66
CA PRO A 64 3.12 1.40 -10.92
C PRO A 64 2.37 0.51 -9.94
N GLY A 65 1.68 -0.50 -10.47
CA GLY A 65 1.22 -1.67 -9.72
C GLY A 65 1.87 -2.93 -10.29
N CYS A 66 1.78 -4.04 -9.56
CA CYS A 66 2.42 -5.30 -9.96
C CYS A 66 2.07 -5.71 -11.40
N ALA A 67 0.78 -5.66 -11.77
CA ALA A 67 0.33 -6.07 -13.09
C ALA A 67 0.87 -5.21 -14.24
N SER A 68 0.86 -3.87 -14.10
CA SER A 68 1.34 -2.98 -15.16
C SER A 68 2.86 -2.99 -15.29
N LEU A 69 3.57 -3.16 -14.17
CA LEU A 69 5.04 -3.20 -14.17
C LEU A 69 5.54 -4.54 -14.71
N THR A 70 4.88 -5.65 -14.38
CA THR A 70 5.22 -6.99 -14.92
C THR A 70 5.08 -7.02 -16.45
N LYS A 71 4.02 -6.41 -16.99
CA LYS A 71 3.85 -6.29 -18.44
C LYS A 71 4.98 -5.47 -19.10
N LEU A 72 5.44 -4.40 -18.44
CA LEU A 72 6.55 -3.58 -18.93
C LEU A 72 7.85 -4.38 -18.89
N GLY A 73 8.10 -5.07 -17.78
CA GLY A 73 9.25 -5.94 -17.58
C GLY A 73 9.35 -7.05 -18.62
N HIS A 74 8.24 -7.73 -18.93
CA HIS A 74 8.20 -8.73 -19.99
C HIS A 74 8.59 -8.16 -21.37
N GLN A 75 8.18 -6.93 -21.68
CA GLN A 75 8.55 -6.28 -22.95
C GLN A 75 10.03 -5.84 -22.96
N ALA A 76 10.58 -5.46 -21.81
CA ALA A 76 11.94 -4.93 -21.67
C ALA A 76 12.98 -5.96 -21.23
N GLY A 77 12.59 -7.20 -20.95
CA GLY A 77 13.49 -8.28 -20.55
C GLY A 77 13.89 -8.29 -19.07
N PHE A 78 13.05 -7.79 -18.16
CA PHE A 78 13.27 -7.90 -16.71
C PHE A 78 12.08 -8.49 -15.95
N GLU A 79 12.38 -9.25 -14.89
CA GLU A 79 11.39 -9.75 -13.94
C GLU A 79 11.04 -8.73 -12.86
N VAL A 80 9.82 -8.79 -12.35
CA VAL A 80 9.31 -7.90 -11.29
C VAL A 80 9.09 -8.68 -10.00
N ALA A 81 9.75 -8.24 -8.93
CA ALA A 81 9.45 -8.71 -7.59
C ALA A 81 8.24 -7.94 -7.04
N CYS A 82 7.07 -8.57 -7.11
CA CYS A 82 5.82 -7.99 -6.61
C CYS A 82 5.59 -8.20 -5.10
N ARG A 83 6.27 -9.18 -4.51
CA ARG A 83 6.20 -9.43 -3.06
C ARG A 83 6.95 -8.33 -2.33
N HIS A 84 6.39 -7.87 -1.22
CA HIS A 84 7.10 -6.92 -0.36
C HIS A 84 8.30 -7.64 0.28
N PRO A 85 9.53 -7.06 0.27
CA PRO A 85 10.69 -7.70 0.89
C PRO A 85 10.49 -8.03 2.38
N GLY A 86 9.69 -7.21 3.07
CA GLY A 86 9.32 -7.43 4.48
C GLY A 86 8.24 -8.47 4.72
N ALA A 87 7.73 -9.16 3.70
CA ALA A 87 6.67 -10.15 3.86
C ALA A 87 7.11 -11.32 4.76
N ILE A 88 6.24 -11.68 5.71
CA ILE A 88 6.47 -12.76 6.68
C ILE A 88 5.60 -13.98 6.35
N ALA A 89 5.85 -15.09 7.04
CA ALA A 89 4.96 -16.24 6.98
C ALA A 89 3.67 -15.97 7.79
N THR A 90 2.57 -16.60 7.42
CA THR A 90 1.27 -16.38 8.09
C THR A 90 1.21 -16.97 9.49
N ASP A 91 2.00 -17.99 9.79
CA ASP A 91 2.08 -18.69 11.08
C ASP A 91 2.84 -17.90 12.16
N VAL A 92 3.65 -16.92 11.77
CA VAL A 92 4.33 -16.02 12.71
C VAL A 92 3.47 -14.83 13.14
N VAL A 93 2.35 -14.55 12.46
CA VAL A 93 1.44 -13.45 12.82
C VAL A 93 0.90 -13.64 14.23
N ARG A 94 0.97 -12.59 15.05
CA ARG A 94 0.52 -12.61 16.45
C ARG A 94 -0.75 -11.79 16.64
N PHE A 95 -1.68 -12.33 17.43
CA PHE A 95 -3.03 -11.80 17.62
C PHE A 95 -3.25 -11.23 19.03
N VAL A 96 -2.21 -10.66 19.64
CA VAL A 96 -2.28 -10.07 20.99
C VAL A 96 -2.68 -8.59 20.87
N LYS A 97 -3.76 -8.20 21.54
CA LYS A 97 -4.25 -6.81 21.56
C LYS A 97 -3.29 -5.88 22.31
N ASN A 98 -3.26 -4.62 21.90
CA ASN A 98 -2.49 -3.59 22.58
C ASN A 98 -3.08 -3.26 23.96
N THR A 99 -2.21 -2.86 24.88
CA THR A 99 -2.60 -2.20 26.13
C THR A 99 -2.43 -0.69 26.00
N ASN A 100 -3.39 0.09 26.51
CA ASN A 100 -3.26 1.55 26.69
C ASN A 100 -3.02 2.37 25.40
N VAL A 101 -3.52 1.94 24.23
CA VAL A 101 -3.52 2.77 23.02
C VAL A 101 -4.82 3.60 22.97
N PRO A 102 -4.77 4.94 23.08
CA PRO A 102 -5.98 5.76 23.05
C PRO A 102 -6.71 5.69 21.70
N LYS A 103 -8.05 5.61 21.76
CA LYS A 103 -8.92 5.70 20.58
C LYS A 103 -9.10 7.16 20.18
N SER A 104 -8.12 7.74 19.48
CA SER A 104 -8.18 9.12 19.01
C SER A 104 -7.50 9.31 17.65
N GLU A 105 -7.94 10.34 16.93
CA GLU A 105 -7.31 10.75 15.66
C GLU A 105 -5.86 11.18 15.86
N ALA A 106 -5.57 11.96 16.92
CA ALA A 106 -4.22 12.43 17.20
C ALA A 106 -3.23 11.28 17.43
N THR A 107 -3.65 10.24 18.18
CA THR A 107 -2.86 9.02 18.37
C THR A 107 -2.66 8.28 17.04
N ALA A 108 -3.72 8.10 16.26
CA ALA A 108 -3.64 7.42 14.96
C ALA A 108 -2.74 8.18 13.97
N GLN A 109 -2.76 9.52 14.00
CA GLN A 109 -1.91 10.37 13.17
C GLN A 109 -0.42 10.15 13.48
N GLY A 110 -0.05 10.09 14.77
CA GLY A 110 1.34 9.82 15.16
C GLY A 110 1.86 8.50 14.59
N PHE A 111 1.09 7.41 14.74
CA PHE A 111 1.47 6.12 14.17
C PHE A 111 1.49 6.12 12.64
N ALA A 112 0.56 6.83 11.98
CA ALA A 112 0.54 6.94 10.53
C ALA A 112 1.77 7.68 9.97
N VAL A 113 2.27 8.71 10.68
CA VAL A 113 3.52 9.40 10.32
C VAL A 113 4.69 8.42 10.38
N THR A 114 4.86 7.69 11.48
CA THR A 114 5.91 6.68 11.62
C THR A 114 5.79 5.59 10.54
N ALA A 115 4.58 5.11 10.27
CA ALA A 115 4.35 4.11 9.23
C ALA A 115 4.74 4.64 7.84
N CYS A 116 4.45 5.90 7.52
CA CYS A 116 4.89 6.55 6.28
C CYS A 116 6.42 6.64 6.20
N GLU A 117 7.11 7.01 7.28
CA GLU A 117 8.57 7.06 7.32
C GLU A 117 9.19 5.68 7.05
N MET A 118 8.72 4.64 7.75
CA MET A 118 9.26 3.28 7.61
C MET A 118 9.02 2.66 6.23
N THR A 119 7.88 2.97 5.62
CA THR A 119 7.49 2.41 4.32
C THR A 119 8.00 3.28 3.14
N GLY A 120 8.40 4.52 3.43
CA GLY A 120 8.74 5.55 2.46
C GLY A 120 7.52 6.18 1.78
N ALA A 121 6.34 6.12 2.39
CA ALA A 121 5.14 6.74 1.85
C ALA A 121 5.21 8.26 2.04
N PRO A 122 4.73 9.04 1.07
CA PRO A 122 4.73 10.49 1.20
C PRO A 122 3.99 10.91 2.48
N PRO A 123 4.49 11.90 3.25
CA PRO A 123 3.78 12.44 4.40
C PRO A 123 2.37 12.95 4.05
N THR A 124 2.15 13.32 2.78
CA THR A 124 0.83 13.70 2.25
C THR A 124 -0.19 12.56 2.29
N TRP A 125 0.21 11.30 2.45
CA TRP A 125 -0.75 10.22 2.70
C TRP A 125 -1.42 10.32 4.08
N VAL A 126 -0.81 11.02 5.03
CA VAL A 126 -1.43 11.33 6.33
C VAL A 126 -2.35 12.55 6.21
N THR A 127 -1.93 13.59 5.48
CA THR A 127 -2.64 14.89 5.44
C THR A 127 -3.64 15.04 4.29
N GLY A 128 -3.48 14.27 3.21
CA GLY A 128 -4.31 14.34 2.01
C GLY A 128 -3.51 14.37 0.71
N VAL A 129 -3.91 13.52 -0.24
CA VAL A 129 -3.51 13.59 -1.66
C VAL A 129 -4.70 14.00 -2.54
N LYS A 130 -4.68 13.67 -3.83
CA LYS A 130 -5.80 13.89 -4.75
C LYS A 130 -7.11 13.34 -4.16
N ASN A 131 -8.20 14.10 -4.34
CA ASN A 131 -9.51 13.85 -3.73
C ASN A 131 -9.53 13.91 -2.18
N ARG A 132 -8.53 14.55 -1.57
CA ARG A 132 -8.33 14.61 -0.10
C ARG A 132 -8.15 13.24 0.54
N ALA A 133 -7.79 12.22 -0.24
CA ALA A 133 -7.66 10.87 0.29
C ALA A 133 -6.49 10.78 1.26
N ASN A 134 -6.67 10.13 2.40
CA ASN A 134 -5.63 9.98 3.43
C ASN A 134 -5.87 8.76 4.34
N LEU A 135 -4.82 8.37 5.06
CA LEU A 135 -4.81 7.26 6.01
C LEU A 135 -5.76 7.50 7.20
N LEU A 136 -5.90 8.73 7.68
CA LEU A 136 -6.79 9.03 8.81
C LEU A 136 -8.26 8.77 8.47
N THR A 137 -8.68 9.12 7.26
CA THR A 137 -10.04 8.85 6.75
C THR A 137 -10.28 7.35 6.63
N LEU A 138 -9.30 6.61 6.12
CA LEU A 138 -9.34 5.15 6.06
C LEU A 138 -9.50 4.57 7.46
N MET A 139 -8.60 4.89 8.39
CA MET A 139 -8.64 4.35 9.76
C MET A 139 -9.90 4.74 10.53
N PHE A 140 -10.45 5.93 10.30
CA PHE A 140 -11.72 6.33 10.89
C PHE A 140 -12.86 5.42 10.41
N ARG A 141 -12.91 5.11 9.12
CA ARG A 141 -13.97 4.26 8.55
C ARG A 141 -13.79 2.79 8.90
N GLU A 142 -12.55 2.31 8.85
CA GLU A 142 -12.21 0.92 9.10
C GLU A 142 -12.39 0.56 10.59
N SER A 143 -11.99 1.42 11.52
CA SER A 143 -11.92 1.07 12.94
C SER A 143 -12.45 2.14 13.91
N SER A 144 -12.92 3.28 13.41
CA SER A 144 -13.18 4.47 14.24
C SER A 144 -11.98 4.84 15.11
N PHE A 145 -10.76 4.71 14.56
CA PHE A 145 -9.50 4.90 15.28
C PHE A 145 -9.25 3.94 16.45
N ASN A 146 -9.81 2.74 16.43
CA ASN A 146 -9.55 1.72 17.45
C ASN A 146 -8.47 0.73 16.96
N ALA A 147 -7.25 0.85 17.51
CA ALA A 147 -6.14 -0.06 17.22
C ALA A 147 -6.42 -1.53 17.55
N ASN A 148 -7.41 -1.82 18.40
CA ASN A 148 -7.82 -3.17 18.80
C ASN A 148 -9.12 -3.64 18.12
N ALA A 149 -9.59 -2.94 17.09
CA ALA A 149 -10.81 -3.31 16.36
C ALA A 149 -10.66 -4.67 15.66
N VAL A 150 -11.77 -5.41 15.61
CA VAL A 150 -11.87 -6.71 14.92
C VAL A 150 -13.23 -6.78 14.23
N ASN A 151 -13.23 -7.08 12.94
CA ASN A 151 -14.45 -7.42 12.22
C ASN A 151 -14.61 -8.95 12.19
N THR A 152 -15.68 -9.47 12.80
CA THR A 152 -15.97 -10.91 12.89
C THR A 152 -17.08 -11.37 11.95
N ALA A 153 -17.68 -10.44 11.21
CA ALA A 153 -18.85 -10.67 10.36
C ALA A 153 -18.51 -10.57 8.87
N ASP A 154 -17.25 -10.35 8.50
CA ASP A 154 -16.85 -10.30 7.10
C ASP A 154 -16.79 -11.71 6.48
N VAL A 155 -16.87 -11.75 5.15
CA VAL A 155 -16.74 -12.99 4.37
C VAL A 155 -15.40 -13.70 4.60
N ASN A 156 -14.39 -12.96 5.06
CA ASN A 156 -13.07 -13.46 5.36
C ASN A 156 -12.96 -14.07 6.78
N ALA A 157 -14.03 -14.09 7.58
CA ALA A 157 -14.03 -14.65 8.93
C ALA A 157 -13.95 -16.20 8.91
N GLU A 158 -12.82 -16.72 8.44
CA GLU A 158 -12.52 -18.13 8.27
C GLU A 158 -11.23 -18.53 9.01
N GLY A 159 -10.99 -19.84 9.10
CA GLY A 159 -9.82 -20.42 9.76
C GLY A 159 -9.96 -20.61 11.29
N PRO A 160 -8.87 -21.00 11.96
CA PRO A 160 -8.87 -21.32 13.38
C PRO A 160 -9.07 -20.09 14.25
N VAL A 161 -9.70 -20.27 15.42
CA VAL A 161 -9.84 -19.21 16.43
C VAL A 161 -8.48 -18.87 17.02
N GLN A 162 -8.19 -17.57 17.14
CA GLN A 162 -6.95 -17.04 17.68
C GLN A 162 -7.10 -16.62 19.14
N VAL A 163 -5.98 -16.23 19.76
CA VAL A 163 -5.93 -15.83 21.17
C VAL A 163 -6.78 -14.59 21.51
N ASP A 164 -7.17 -13.79 20.51
CA ASP A 164 -8.09 -12.66 20.66
C ASP A 164 -9.59 -13.05 20.64
N GLY A 165 -9.89 -14.34 20.42
CA GLY A 165 -11.24 -14.90 20.33
C GLY A 165 -11.87 -14.83 18.92
N ALA A 166 -11.21 -14.25 17.93
CA ALA A 166 -11.70 -14.16 16.55
C ALA A 166 -11.04 -15.21 15.63
N ARG A 167 -11.66 -15.48 14.48
CA ARG A 167 -11.09 -16.41 13.48
C ARG A 167 -9.86 -15.81 12.81
N PHE A 168 -8.97 -16.68 12.33
CA PHE A 168 -7.66 -16.30 11.78
C PHE A 168 -7.72 -15.14 10.80
N ASN A 169 -8.60 -15.22 9.79
CA ASN A 169 -8.58 -14.25 8.69
C ASN A 169 -9.56 -13.07 8.85
N CYS A 170 -10.16 -12.89 10.03
CA CYS A 170 -10.90 -11.67 10.38
C CYS A 170 -10.03 -10.42 10.22
N SER A 171 -10.63 -9.34 9.72
CA SER A 171 -9.95 -8.05 9.58
C SER A 171 -9.67 -7.39 10.95
N ARG A 172 -8.47 -6.83 11.15
CA ARG A 172 -8.00 -6.34 12.46
C ARG A 172 -7.23 -5.01 12.42
N GLY A 173 -7.25 -4.32 13.55
CA GLY A 173 -6.44 -3.13 13.81
C GLY A 173 -6.95 -1.87 13.12
N TYR A 174 -6.12 -0.83 13.09
CA TYR A 174 -6.49 0.49 12.58
C TYR A 174 -7.02 0.47 11.14
N ALA A 175 -6.33 -0.26 10.27
CA ALA A 175 -6.61 -0.33 8.84
C ALA A 175 -7.41 -1.59 8.44
N GLN A 176 -7.86 -2.39 9.41
CA GLN A 176 -8.65 -3.61 9.20
C GLN A 176 -8.05 -4.53 8.12
N VAL A 177 -6.75 -4.84 8.22
CA VAL A 177 -6.12 -5.84 7.34
C VAL A 177 -6.38 -7.26 7.87
N THR A 178 -6.52 -8.22 6.96
CA THR A 178 -6.57 -9.66 7.30
C THR A 178 -5.18 -10.19 7.65
N ALA A 179 -5.09 -11.36 8.29
CA ALA A 179 -3.80 -11.97 8.65
C ALA A 179 -2.94 -12.30 7.41
N GLU A 180 -3.57 -12.76 6.33
CA GLU A 180 -2.89 -12.99 5.06
C GLU A 180 -2.38 -11.68 4.43
N THR A 181 -3.22 -10.64 4.42
CA THR A 181 -2.83 -9.32 3.89
C THR A 181 -1.69 -8.73 4.72
N PHE A 182 -1.76 -8.86 6.05
CA PHE A 182 -0.72 -8.41 6.96
C PHE A 182 0.60 -9.14 6.66
N ALA A 183 0.60 -10.47 6.58
CA ALA A 183 1.80 -11.25 6.33
C ALA A 183 2.41 -10.96 4.94
N GLU A 184 1.60 -10.89 3.89
CA GLU A 184 2.06 -10.65 2.51
C GLU A 184 2.64 -9.24 2.31
N ASN A 185 2.15 -8.26 3.07
CA ASN A 185 2.53 -6.85 2.94
C ASN A 185 3.31 -6.30 4.13
N HIS A 186 3.76 -7.17 5.04
CA HIS A 186 4.47 -6.77 6.24
C HIS A 186 5.69 -5.89 5.89
N GLN A 187 5.97 -4.94 6.79
CA GLN A 187 7.07 -4.01 6.64
C GLN A 187 8.25 -4.48 7.48
N GLU A 188 9.40 -4.68 6.84
CA GLU A 188 10.62 -5.02 7.57
C GLU A 188 10.92 -3.96 8.64
N GLY A 189 11.29 -4.41 9.84
CA GLY A 189 11.53 -3.56 11.00
C GLY A 189 10.29 -3.28 11.87
N THR A 190 9.08 -3.71 11.48
CA THR A 190 7.88 -3.62 12.34
C THR A 190 7.60 -4.92 13.09
N SER A 191 6.70 -4.85 14.08
CA SER A 191 6.24 -5.99 14.87
C SER A 191 5.43 -7.00 14.03
N GLU A 192 5.50 -8.29 14.39
CA GLU A 192 4.65 -9.35 13.83
C GLU A 192 3.23 -9.36 14.44
N HIS A 193 2.93 -8.44 15.37
CA HIS A 193 1.64 -8.32 16.01
C HIS A 193 0.68 -7.53 15.11
N ILE A 194 -0.41 -8.16 14.65
CA ILE A 194 -1.35 -7.52 13.71
C ILE A 194 -2.07 -6.31 14.32
N TYR A 195 -2.13 -6.23 15.66
CA TYR A 195 -2.68 -5.07 16.37
C TYR A 195 -1.67 -3.94 16.56
N ASP A 196 -0.36 -4.18 16.42
CA ASP A 196 0.64 -3.13 16.54
C ASP A 196 0.32 -2.00 15.55
N PRO A 197 0.10 -0.75 16.02
CA PRO A 197 -0.36 0.33 15.17
C PRO A 197 0.52 0.59 13.96
N VAL A 198 1.86 0.58 14.15
CA VAL A 198 2.80 0.88 13.07
C VAL A 198 2.81 -0.26 12.07
N ALA A 199 2.93 -1.51 12.54
CA ALA A 199 2.92 -2.68 11.65
C ALA A 199 1.61 -2.79 10.85
N ASN A 200 0.46 -2.59 11.49
CA ASN A 200 -0.85 -2.66 10.85
C ASN A 200 -1.01 -1.62 9.74
N ILE A 201 -0.63 -0.36 10.02
CA ILE A 201 -0.70 0.74 9.05
C ILE A 201 0.35 0.54 7.95
N SER A 202 1.56 0.12 8.28
CA SER A 202 2.62 -0.15 7.29
C SER A 202 2.24 -1.28 6.33
N ALA A 203 1.62 -2.36 6.82
CA ALA A 203 1.10 -3.42 5.97
C ALA A 203 -0.01 -2.90 5.03
N ALA A 204 -0.91 -2.05 5.53
CA ALA A 204 -1.92 -1.41 4.70
C ALA A 204 -1.30 -0.50 3.62
N ILE A 205 -0.30 0.30 3.96
CA ILE A 205 0.41 1.15 2.99
C ILE A 205 1.05 0.30 1.87
N ASN A 206 1.73 -0.79 2.24
CA ASN A 206 2.35 -1.70 1.27
C ASN A 206 1.32 -2.41 0.39
N TYR A 207 0.20 -2.85 0.97
CA TYR A 207 -0.94 -3.36 0.20
C TYR A 207 -1.47 -2.30 -0.77
N ILE A 208 -1.63 -1.05 -0.32
CA ILE A 208 -2.13 0.04 -1.14
C ILE A 208 -1.23 0.28 -2.34
N TRP A 209 0.09 0.34 -2.15
CA TRP A 209 1.02 0.45 -3.28
C TRP A 209 0.98 -0.76 -4.21
N ARG A 210 0.99 -1.99 -3.66
CA ARG A 210 0.98 -3.21 -4.48
C ARG A 210 -0.25 -3.30 -5.36
N ARG A 211 -1.42 -3.04 -4.77
CA ARG A 211 -2.74 -3.25 -5.37
C ARG A 211 -3.24 -2.05 -6.16
N TYR A 212 -3.02 -0.86 -5.62
CA TYR A 212 -3.56 0.39 -6.15
C TYR A 212 -2.47 1.36 -6.58
N GLY A 213 -1.23 1.29 -6.12
CA GLY A 213 -0.16 2.23 -6.51
C GLY A 213 -0.24 3.61 -5.83
N ASP A 214 -1.42 4.07 -5.40
CA ASP A 214 -1.59 5.28 -4.60
C ASP A 214 -2.87 5.26 -3.74
N ILE A 215 -2.84 5.90 -2.56
CA ILE A 215 -3.98 5.95 -1.64
C ILE A 215 -5.20 6.70 -2.20
N SER A 216 -5.03 7.59 -3.17
CA SER A 216 -6.16 8.29 -3.83
C SER A 216 -7.12 7.36 -4.58
N ARG A 217 -6.71 6.11 -4.83
CA ARG A 217 -7.52 5.05 -5.45
C ARG A 217 -8.30 4.20 -4.44
N VAL A 218 -8.08 4.40 -3.15
CA VAL A 218 -8.76 3.66 -2.09
C VAL A 218 -10.01 4.43 -1.68
N GLN A 219 -11.19 3.88 -1.97
CA GLN A 219 -12.45 4.57 -1.65
C GLN A 219 -12.59 4.88 -0.16
N GLN A 220 -12.12 3.98 0.71
CA GLN A 220 -12.18 4.17 2.16
C GLN A 220 -11.28 5.29 2.64
N ALA A 221 -10.21 5.60 1.90
CA ALA A 221 -9.37 6.75 2.20
C ALA A 221 -9.98 8.08 1.74
N ASN A 222 -11.01 8.08 0.88
CA ASN A 222 -11.55 9.29 0.25
C ASN A 222 -12.74 9.87 1.04
N PRO A 223 -12.58 11.03 1.70
CA PRO A 223 -13.65 11.63 2.51
C PRO A 223 -14.82 12.16 1.68
N ASN A 224 -14.60 12.44 0.39
CA ASN A 224 -15.62 12.97 -0.53
C ASN A 224 -16.50 11.88 -1.15
N ARG A 225 -16.33 10.61 -0.75
CA ARG A 225 -17.15 9.48 -1.21
C ARG A 225 -17.80 8.78 -0.02
N PRO A 226 -18.99 8.17 -0.19
CA PRO A 226 -19.54 7.32 0.84
C PRO A 226 -18.59 6.14 1.13
N PRO A 227 -18.58 5.63 2.38
CA PRO A 227 -17.93 4.35 2.66
C PRO A 227 -18.42 3.27 1.69
N HIS A 228 -17.51 2.49 1.15
CA HIS A 228 -17.88 1.30 0.37
C HIS A 228 -18.38 0.22 1.35
N PRO A 229 -19.56 -0.40 1.11
CA PRO A 229 -19.98 -1.55 1.91
C PRO A 229 -19.03 -2.74 1.68
N TYR A 230 -18.76 -3.53 2.71
CA TYR A 230 -17.94 -4.74 2.63
C TYR A 230 -18.74 -5.90 2.05
#